data_AF-A0AAI8WBU9-F1
#
_entry.id   AF-A0AAI8WBU9-F1
#
_cell.length_a   1.000
_cell.length_b   1.000
_cell.length_c   1.000
_cell.angle_alpha   90.00
_cell.angle_beta   90.00
_cell.angle_gamma   90.00
#
_symmetry.space_group_name_H-M   'P 1'
#
loop_
_entity.id
_entity.type
_entity.pdbx_description
1 polymer ?
#
loop_
_entity_poly.entity_id
_entity_poly.type
_entity_poly.pdbx_seq_one_letter_code
_entity_poly.pdbx_strand_id
1 'polypeptide(L)'
;MAILLMINKEMEHNLFLLLGLIFIRSVGQGFQTPAVSSLIPQIAKEKHLVRINGIDQTIQAVMMLASPALAATLLTVLPLEMILMIDFVTAVIGVTMLFFRVTVSPMKSQETNKINMLSEINSGIKYLRTHKILLALILVGFMGSIFSTPAANLAPLQITRNFHDGLWQLSAIEIGFAAGMLVGGSVMSTWGGFKNKIKTIALGYSLLILPFLY
;
A
#
# COMPACT_ATOMS: atom_id res chain seq x y z
N MET A 1 -8.52 -16.91 -6.30
CA MET A 1 -8.62 -16.38 -7.67
C MET A 1 -8.08 -17.37 -8.69
N ALA A 2 -6.79 -17.74 -8.64
CA ALA A 2 -6.18 -18.70 -9.56
C ALA A 2 -6.94 -20.04 -9.70
N ILE A 3 -7.24 -20.69 -8.57
CA ILE A 3 -7.96 -21.98 -8.53
C ILE A 3 -9.38 -21.87 -9.11
N LEU A 4 -10.06 -20.74 -8.89
CA LEU A 4 -11.44 -20.51 -9.34
C LEU A 4 -11.53 -20.33 -10.85
N LEU A 5 -10.53 -19.68 -11.45
CA LEU A 5 -10.45 -19.50 -12.91
C LEU A 5 -9.98 -20.76 -13.64
N MET A 6 -9.11 -21.56 -13.00
CA MET A 6 -8.67 -22.85 -13.55
C MET A 6 -9.80 -23.91 -13.57
N ILE A 7 -10.76 -23.84 -12.63
CA ILE A 7 -11.91 -24.76 -12.57
C ILE A 7 -13.01 -24.39 -13.58
N ASN A 8 -13.17 -23.10 -13.91
CA ASN A 8 -14.22 -22.68 -14.85
C ASN A 8 -13.78 -21.47 -15.69
N LYS A 9 -13.33 -21.76 -16.91
CA LYS A 9 -12.77 -20.80 -17.87
C LYS A 9 -13.77 -19.77 -18.38
N GLU A 10 -15.07 -20.08 -18.36
CA GLU A 10 -16.12 -19.11 -18.73
C GLU A 10 -16.28 -17.97 -17.71
N MET A 11 -15.72 -18.12 -16.50
CA MET A 11 -15.82 -17.10 -15.46
C MET A 11 -14.88 -15.92 -15.65
N GLU A 12 -13.92 -15.98 -16.58
CA GLU A 12 -13.10 -14.82 -16.98
C GLU A 12 -13.96 -13.66 -17.51
N HIS A 13 -15.14 -13.97 -18.07
CA HIS A 13 -16.05 -12.97 -18.64
C HIS A 13 -17.10 -12.47 -17.63
N ASN A 14 -17.18 -13.06 -16.43
CA ASN A 14 -18.16 -12.67 -15.43
C ASN A 14 -17.63 -11.53 -14.56
N LEU A 15 -17.89 -10.30 -15.00
CA LEU A 15 -17.47 -9.07 -14.32
C LEU A 15 -17.87 -9.04 -12.84
N PHE A 16 -19.05 -9.54 -12.47
CA PHE A 16 -19.52 -9.56 -11.08
C PHE A 16 -18.65 -10.44 -10.18
N LEU A 17 -18.16 -11.57 -10.71
CA LEU A 17 -17.29 -12.46 -9.96
C LEU A 17 -15.89 -11.86 -9.78
N LEU A 18 -15.35 -11.23 -10.82
CA LEU A 18 -14.08 -10.49 -10.72
C LEU A 18 -14.18 -9.33 -9.71
N LEU A 19 -15.27 -8.58 -9.72
CA LEU A 19 -15.52 -7.52 -8.74
C LEU A 19 -15.63 -8.06 -7.32
N GLY A 20 -16.34 -9.18 -7.12
CA GLY A 20 -16.41 -9.84 -5.81
C GLY A 20 -15.05 -10.32 -5.30
N LEU A 21 -14.20 -10.82 -6.20
CA LEU A 21 -12.83 -11.23 -5.86
C LEU A 21 -11.94 -10.05 -5.50
N ILE A 22 -12.00 -8.96 -6.27
CA ILE A 22 -11.28 -7.72 -5.97
C ILE A 22 -11.76 -7.15 -4.63
N PHE A 23 -13.06 -7.21 -4.34
CA PHE A 23 -13.61 -6.78 -3.06
C PHE A 23 -13.00 -7.56 -1.89
N ILE A 24 -12.98 -8.90 -1.96
CA ILE A 24 -12.37 -9.75 -0.92
C ILE A 24 -10.88 -9.42 -0.75
N ARG A 25 -10.15 -9.25 -1.86
CA ARG A 25 -8.74 -8.86 -1.83
C ARG A 25 -8.55 -7.50 -1.14
N SER A 26 -9.35 -6.51 -1.49
CA SER A 26 -9.28 -5.17 -0.91
C SER A 26 -9.59 -5.16 0.59
N VAL A 27 -10.56 -5.96 1.03
CA VAL A 27 -10.84 -6.15 2.47
C VAL A 27 -9.61 -6.75 3.16
N GLY A 28 -9.01 -7.80 2.57
CA GLY A 28 -7.78 -8.41 3.08
C GLY A 28 -6.62 -7.41 3.20
N GLN A 29 -6.39 -6.59 2.18
CA GLN A 29 -5.39 -5.52 2.20
C GLN A 29 -5.66 -4.48 3.29
N GLY A 30 -6.94 -4.16 3.53
CA GLY A 30 -7.37 -3.23 4.58
C GLY A 30 -6.96 -3.68 5.99
N PHE A 31 -6.92 -4.99 6.25
CA PHE A 31 -6.40 -5.54 7.51
C PHE A 31 -4.88 -5.74 7.48
N GLN A 32 -4.32 -6.14 6.34
CA GLN A 32 -2.91 -6.44 6.19
C GLN A 32 -2.01 -5.22 6.45
N THR A 33 -2.32 -4.08 5.83
CA THR A 33 -1.52 -2.85 5.96
C THR A 33 -1.33 -2.39 7.41
N PRO A 34 -2.39 -2.25 8.24
CA PRO A 34 -2.23 -1.88 9.65
C PRO A 34 -1.60 -3.00 10.49
N ALA A 35 -1.86 -4.27 10.17
CA ALA A 35 -1.22 -5.39 10.83
C ALA A 35 0.31 -5.35 10.64
N VAL A 36 0.79 -5.21 9.39
CA VAL A 36 2.23 -5.10 9.09
C VAL A 36 2.84 -3.87 9.74
N SER A 37 2.18 -2.72 9.63
CA SER A 37 2.68 -1.44 10.16
C SER A 37 2.79 -1.43 11.68
N SER A 38 1.93 -2.17 12.39
CA SER A 38 1.99 -2.32 13.86
C SER A 38 2.97 -3.40 14.32
N LEU A 39 3.29 -4.37 13.46
CA LEU A 39 4.24 -5.45 13.75
C LEU A 39 5.70 -5.00 13.60
N ILE A 40 5.99 -4.19 12.58
CA ILE A 40 7.36 -3.76 12.27
C ILE A 40 8.06 -3.11 13.49
N PRO A 41 7.43 -2.19 14.24
CA PRO A 41 8.03 -1.62 15.45
C PRO A 41 8.24 -2.61 16.61
N GLN A 42 7.50 -3.72 16.64
CA GLN A 42 7.66 -4.73 17.69
C GLN A 42 8.87 -5.64 17.42
N ILE A 43 9.23 -5.84 16.15
CA ILE A 43 10.35 -6.70 15.73
C ILE A 43 11.63 -5.88 15.56
N ALA A 44 11.54 -4.63 15.13
CA ALA A 44 12.68 -3.77 14.86
C ALA A 44 12.87 -2.68 15.93
N LYS A 45 14.12 -2.48 16.36
CA LYS A 45 14.48 -1.37 17.26
C LYS A 45 14.13 -0.02 16.62
N GLU A 46 13.61 0.94 17.40
CA GLU A 46 13.16 2.26 16.92
C GLU A 46 14.17 2.99 16.03
N LYS A 47 15.47 2.87 16.36
CA LYS A 47 16.58 3.45 15.58
C LYS A 47 16.68 2.97 14.14
N HIS A 48 16.07 1.83 13.81
CA HIS A 48 16.07 1.26 12.46
C HIS A 48 14.76 1.49 11.71
N LEU A 49 13.72 2.07 12.34
CA LEU A 49 12.42 2.26 11.69
C LEU A 49 12.48 3.15 10.45
N VAL A 50 13.28 4.23 10.49
CA VAL A 50 13.47 5.09 9.32
C VAL A 50 14.14 4.32 8.18
N ARG A 51 15.14 3.49 8.49
CA ARG A 51 15.83 2.65 7.49
C ARG A 51 14.91 1.58 6.91
N ILE A 52 14.09 0.93 7.72
CA ILE A 52 13.12 -0.08 7.27
C ILE A 52 12.07 0.55 6.35
N ASN A 53 11.52 1.70 6.74
CA ASN A 53 10.60 2.45 5.88
C ASN A 53 11.27 2.89 4.57
N GLY A 54 12.56 3.26 4.59
CA GLY A 54 13.30 3.57 3.36
C GLY A 54 13.50 2.37 2.44
N ILE A 55 13.75 1.18 3.00
CA ILE A 55 13.81 -0.07 2.22
C ILE A 55 12.44 -0.39 1.61
N ASP A 56 11.37 -0.28 2.40
CA ASP A 56 10.00 -0.50 1.94
C ASP A 56 9.63 0.44 0.78
N GLN A 57 9.92 1.74 0.91
CA GLN A 57 9.77 2.73 -0.17
C GLN A 57 10.54 2.35 -1.44
N THR A 58 11.76 1.83 -1.28
CA THR A 58 12.60 1.39 -2.40
C THR A 58 11.99 0.17 -3.09
N ILE A 59 11.53 -0.82 -2.32
CA ILE A 59 10.84 -2.00 -2.83
C ILE A 59 9.59 -1.57 -3.61
N GLN A 60 8.79 -0.65 -3.06
CA GLN A 60 7.60 -0.14 -3.73
C GLN A 60 7.94 0.58 -5.05
N ALA A 61 8.97 1.43 -5.07
CA ALA A 61 9.40 2.09 -6.30
C ALA A 61 9.85 1.10 -7.38
N VAL A 62 10.61 0.06 -7.00
CA VAL A 62 11.00 -1.02 -7.91
C VAL A 62 9.77 -1.80 -8.40
N MET A 63 8.86 -2.17 -7.49
CA MET A 63 7.64 -2.89 -7.83
C MET A 63 6.77 -2.08 -8.79
N MET A 64 6.69 -0.76 -8.63
CA MET A 64 5.89 0.10 -9.49
C MET A 64 6.40 0.11 -10.94
N LEU A 65 7.72 0.00 -11.16
CA LEU A 65 8.31 -0.03 -12.51
C LEU A 65 8.42 -1.45 -13.08
N ALA A 66 8.83 -2.41 -12.26
CA ALA A 66 9.08 -3.78 -12.69
C ALA A 66 7.78 -4.56 -12.89
N SER A 67 6.75 -4.33 -12.08
CA SER A 67 5.51 -5.13 -12.14
C SER A 67 4.75 -4.96 -13.44
N PRO A 68 4.51 -3.74 -13.98
CA PRO A 68 3.83 -3.59 -15.27
C PRO A 68 4.60 -4.23 -16.42
N ALA A 69 5.93 -4.05 -16.46
CA ALA A 69 6.79 -4.63 -17.49
C ALA A 69 6.81 -6.17 -17.44
N LEU A 70 6.93 -6.74 -16.24
CA LEU A 70 6.86 -8.19 -16.04
C LEU A 70 5.46 -8.73 -16.36
N ALA A 71 4.39 -8.03 -15.95
CA ALA A 71 3.03 -8.45 -16.26
C ALA A 71 2.76 -8.44 -17.77
N ALA A 72 3.18 -7.39 -18.48
CA ALA A 72 3.02 -7.29 -19.94
C ALA A 72 3.77 -8.40 -20.69
N THR A 73 5.00 -8.72 -20.27
CA THR A 73 5.79 -9.81 -20.87
C THR A 73 5.25 -11.20 -20.51
N LEU A 74 4.78 -11.41 -19.28
CA LEU A 74 4.19 -12.69 -18.90
C LEU A 74 2.87 -12.94 -19.63
N LEU A 75 2.04 -11.91 -19.82
CA LEU A 75 0.75 -12.03 -20.53
C LEU A 75 0.87 -12.41 -22.00
N THR A 76 2.02 -12.17 -22.65
CA THR A 76 2.24 -12.58 -24.05
C THR A 76 2.69 -14.03 -24.18
N VAL A 77 3.23 -14.64 -23.11
CA VAL A 77 3.84 -15.97 -23.15
C VAL A 77 3.06 -17.00 -22.33
N LEU A 78 2.34 -16.56 -21.29
CA LEU A 78 1.60 -17.41 -20.36
C LEU A 78 0.11 -17.05 -20.34
N PRO A 79 -0.79 -18.04 -20.21
CA PRO A 79 -2.20 -17.77 -19.97
C PRO A 79 -2.40 -17.16 -18.57
N LEU A 80 -3.46 -16.36 -18.43
CA LEU A 80 -3.80 -15.65 -17.19
C LEU A 80 -3.87 -16.59 -15.96
N GLU A 81 -4.41 -17.79 -16.15
CA GLU A 81 -4.49 -18.83 -15.11
C GLU A 81 -3.12 -19.16 -14.50
N MET A 82 -2.07 -19.29 -15.32
CA MET A 82 -0.72 -19.59 -14.83
C MET A 82 -0.09 -18.40 -14.12
N ILE A 83 -0.32 -17.19 -14.61
CA ILE A 83 0.16 -15.95 -13.96
C ILE A 83 -0.44 -15.83 -12.55
N LEU A 84 -1.73 -16.11 -12.41
CA LEU A 84 -2.40 -16.13 -11.10
C LEU A 84 -1.90 -17.25 -10.20
N MET A 85 -1.47 -18.38 -10.78
CA MET A 85 -0.88 -19.48 -10.01
C MET A 85 0.48 -19.09 -9.43
N ILE A 86 1.27 -18.30 -10.16
CA ILE A 86 2.51 -17.71 -9.64
C ILE A 86 2.20 -16.82 -8.43
N ASP A 87 1.20 -15.92 -8.51
CA ASP A 87 0.77 -15.08 -7.37
C ASP A 87 0.31 -15.92 -6.16
N PHE A 88 -0.38 -17.03 -6.40
CA PHE A 88 -0.79 -17.94 -5.33
C PHE A 88 0.43 -18.61 -4.65
N VAL A 89 1.38 -19.12 -5.43
CA VAL A 89 2.58 -19.78 -4.91
C VAL A 89 3.44 -18.79 -4.11
N THR A 90 3.63 -17.55 -4.60
CA THR A 90 4.38 -16.52 -3.88
C THR A 90 3.68 -16.11 -2.58
N ALA A 91 2.35 -16.04 -2.56
CA ALA A 91 1.58 -15.79 -1.35
C ALA A 91 1.76 -16.91 -0.31
N VAL A 92 1.74 -18.18 -0.72
CA VAL A 92 1.97 -19.34 0.16
C VAL A 92 3.38 -19.29 0.75
N ILE A 93 4.40 -18.97 -0.05
CA ILE A 93 5.78 -18.80 0.43
C ILE A 93 5.84 -17.67 1.46
N GLY A 94 5.18 -16.53 1.22
CA GLY A 94 5.14 -15.41 2.16
C GLY A 94 4.48 -15.78 3.49
N VAL A 95 3.32 -16.45 3.44
CA VAL A 95 2.58 -16.88 4.64
C VAL A 95 3.38 -17.91 5.45
N THR A 96 3.99 -18.89 4.77
CA THR A 96 4.82 -19.90 5.45
C THR A 96 6.06 -19.26 6.09
N MET A 97 6.74 -18.35 5.40
CA MET A 97 7.88 -17.61 5.98
C MET A 97 7.45 -16.82 7.22
N LEU A 98 6.32 -16.10 7.17
CA LEU A 98 5.80 -15.37 8.32
C LEU A 98 5.50 -16.32 9.49
N PHE A 99 4.82 -17.44 9.21
CA PHE A 99 4.45 -18.43 10.23
C PHE A 99 5.68 -19.00 10.98
N PHE A 100 6.78 -19.26 10.27
CA PHE A 100 7.98 -19.85 10.89
C PHE A 100 8.97 -18.82 11.45
N ARG A 101 9.12 -17.63 10.85
CA ARG A 101 10.16 -16.65 11.23
C ARG A 101 9.67 -15.57 12.18
N VAL A 102 8.38 -15.28 12.21
CA VAL A 102 7.86 -14.13 12.95
C VAL A 102 7.24 -14.59 14.27
N THR A 103 8.08 -14.66 15.30
CA THR A 103 7.62 -14.84 16.67
C THR A 103 7.38 -13.46 17.28
N VAL A 104 6.11 -13.04 17.32
CA VAL A 104 5.73 -11.82 18.03
C VAL A 104 5.67 -12.19 19.51
N SER A 105 6.50 -11.55 20.33
CA SER A 105 6.37 -11.68 21.78
C SER A 105 4.98 -11.18 22.17
N PRO A 106 4.14 -11.99 22.85
CA PRO A 106 2.81 -11.53 23.23
C PRO A 106 2.97 -10.26 24.05
N MET A 107 2.37 -9.17 23.56
CA MET A 107 2.24 -7.93 24.30
C MET A 107 1.62 -8.33 25.65
N LYS A 108 2.24 -7.95 26.77
CA LYS A 108 1.73 -8.27 28.12
C LYS A 108 0.30 -7.74 28.21
N SER A 109 -0.67 -8.60 27.91
CA SER A 109 -2.07 -8.38 28.21
C SER A 109 -2.13 -8.43 29.73
N GLN A 110 -2.22 -7.25 30.33
CA GLN A 110 -2.68 -7.16 31.70
C GLN A 110 -4.10 -7.72 31.68
N GLU A 111 -4.21 -8.89 32.29
CA GLU A 111 -5.43 -9.62 32.64
C GLU A 111 -6.22 -10.26 31.51
N THR A 112 -6.38 -11.57 31.68
CA THR A 112 -7.31 -12.51 31.05
C THR A 112 -8.78 -12.13 31.29
N ASN A 113 -9.19 -10.94 30.87
CA ASN A 113 -10.59 -10.63 30.65
C ASN A 113 -10.87 -10.73 29.16
N LYS A 114 -12.03 -11.30 28.79
CA LYS A 114 -12.47 -11.44 27.39
C LYS A 114 -12.30 -10.09 26.68
N ILE A 115 -11.25 -9.98 25.88
CA ILE A 115 -10.94 -8.76 25.15
C ILE A 115 -12.08 -8.56 24.16
N ASN A 116 -12.98 -7.63 24.49
CA ASN A 116 -14.07 -7.30 23.60
C ASN A 116 -13.50 -6.33 22.56
N MET A 117 -13.09 -6.86 21.39
CA MET A 117 -12.39 -6.11 20.34
C MET A 117 -13.11 -4.80 19.96
N LEU A 118 -14.44 -4.81 19.95
CA LEU A 118 -15.27 -3.62 19.71
C LEU A 118 -15.10 -2.54 20.78
N SER A 119 -14.89 -2.93 22.04
CA SER A 119 -14.66 -2.02 23.16
C SER A 119 -13.30 -1.33 23.07
N GLU A 120 -12.27 -2.04 22.58
CA GLU A 120 -10.95 -1.44 22.34
C GLU A 120 -11.00 -0.44 21.17
N ILE A 121 -11.67 -0.80 20.07
CA ILE A 121 -11.90 0.11 18.94
C ILE A 121 -12.62 1.36 19.41
N ASN A 122 -13.69 1.22 20.20
CA ASN A 122 -14.45 2.35 20.70
C ASN A 122 -13.61 3.25 21.64
N SER A 123 -12.76 2.63 22.47
CA SER A 123 -11.81 3.35 23.33
C SER A 123 -10.78 4.12 22.51
N GLY A 124 -10.26 3.53 21.44
CA GLY A 124 -9.37 4.18 20.47
C GLY A 124 -10.03 5.39 19.79
N ILE A 125 -11.26 5.24 19.30
CA ILE A 125 -12.02 6.34 18.69
C ILE A 125 -12.26 7.48 19.70
N LYS A 126 -12.63 7.14 20.94
CA LYS A 126 -12.81 8.12 22.00
C LYS A 126 -11.51 8.87 22.30
N TYR A 127 -10.39 8.16 22.38
CA TYR A 127 -9.07 8.74 22.60
C TYR A 127 -8.65 9.72 21.49
N LEU A 128 -8.89 9.34 20.22
CA LEU A 128 -8.64 10.19 19.07
C LEU A 128 -9.48 11.48 19.13
N ARG A 129 -10.75 11.39 19.54
CA ARG A 129 -11.62 12.57 19.71
C ARG A 129 -11.16 13.52 20.81
N THR A 130 -10.55 12.99 21.87
CA THR A 130 -10.01 13.81 22.97
C THR A 130 -8.73 14.56 22.54
N HIS A 131 -7.90 13.97 21.68
CA HIS A 131 -6.62 14.56 21.26
C HIS A 131 -6.72 15.19 19.87
N LYS A 132 -7.06 16.48 19.82
CA LYS A 132 -7.27 17.24 18.57
C LYS A 132 -6.09 17.17 17.58
N ILE A 133 -4.84 17.11 18.06
CA ILE A 133 -3.65 17.02 17.18
C ILE A 133 -3.59 15.66 16.48
N LEU A 134 -3.83 14.56 17.21
CA LEU A 134 -3.86 13.21 16.62
C LEU A 134 -4.99 13.08 15.61
N LEU A 135 -6.17 13.60 15.93
CA LEU A 135 -7.31 13.63 15.00
C LEU A 135 -6.99 14.45 13.74
N ALA A 136 -6.35 15.61 13.89
CA ALA A 136 -5.92 16.42 12.75
C ALA A 136 -4.91 15.68 11.86
N LEU A 137 -3.94 14.97 12.44
CA LEU A 137 -2.97 14.17 11.67
C LEU A 137 -3.63 13.05 10.87
N ILE A 138 -4.59 12.36 11.47
CA ILE A 138 -5.36 11.31 10.79
C ILE A 138 -6.20 11.91 9.65
N LEU A 139 -6.89 13.02 9.89
CA LEU A 139 -7.71 13.68 8.87
C LEU A 139 -6.88 14.19 7.69
N VAL A 140 -5.71 14.77 7.96
CA VAL A 140 -4.78 15.20 6.91
C VAL A 140 -4.28 13.99 6.11
N GLY A 141 -3.92 12.89 6.78
CA GLY A 141 -3.54 11.63 6.14
C GLY A 141 -4.64 11.05 5.25
N PHE A 142 -5.86 11.05 5.76
CA PHE A 142 -7.05 10.58 5.07
C PHE A 142 -7.35 11.43 3.83
N MET A 143 -7.34 12.76 3.95
CA MET A 143 -7.51 13.64 2.79
C MET A 143 -6.41 13.43 1.76
N GLY A 144 -5.15 13.35 2.19
CA GLY A 144 -4.04 13.02 1.29
C GLY A 144 -4.26 11.77 0.46
N SER A 145 -4.76 10.71 1.09
CA SER A 145 -5.02 9.43 0.44
C SER A 145 -6.20 9.52 -0.55
N ILE A 146 -7.26 10.26 -0.19
CA ILE A 146 -8.43 10.51 -1.05
C ILE A 146 -8.06 11.27 -2.31
N PHE A 147 -7.14 12.24 -2.24
CA PHE A 147 -6.73 13.00 -3.42
C PHE A 147 -5.69 12.25 -4.26
N SER A 148 -4.77 11.53 -3.63
CA SER A 148 -3.69 10.84 -4.33
C SER A 148 -4.16 9.59 -5.08
N THR A 149 -5.10 8.81 -4.51
CA THR A 149 -5.52 7.52 -5.10
C THR A 149 -6.24 7.68 -6.44
N PRO A 150 -7.24 8.57 -6.61
CA PRO A 150 -7.88 8.79 -7.90
C PRO A 150 -6.91 9.36 -8.92
N ALA A 151 -6.04 10.30 -8.53
CA ALA A 151 -5.05 10.85 -9.44
C ALA A 151 -4.13 9.78 -10.02
N ALA A 152 -3.63 8.85 -9.17
CA ALA A 152 -2.77 7.76 -9.59
C ALA A 152 -3.47 6.76 -10.54
N ASN A 153 -4.77 6.51 -10.37
CA ASN A 153 -5.52 5.54 -11.17
C ASN A 153 -6.19 6.15 -12.42
N LEU A 154 -6.58 7.42 -12.36
CA LEU A 154 -7.24 8.12 -13.46
C LEU A 154 -6.24 8.65 -14.49
N ALA A 155 -5.01 9.00 -14.09
CA ALA A 155 -3.99 9.50 -15.02
C ALA A 155 -3.65 8.48 -16.14
N PRO A 156 -3.41 7.18 -15.84
CA PRO A 156 -3.23 6.17 -16.88
C PRO A 156 -4.45 5.99 -17.78
N LEU A 157 -5.65 6.04 -17.19
CA LEU A 157 -6.92 5.87 -17.91
C LEU A 157 -7.18 7.04 -18.87
N GLN A 158 -6.89 8.27 -18.45
CA GLN A 158 -7.04 9.47 -19.26
C GLN A 158 -6.07 9.47 -20.45
N ILE A 159 -4.83 9.04 -20.24
CA ILE A 159 -3.82 8.93 -21.32
C ILE A 159 -4.25 7.87 -22.32
N THR A 160 -4.65 6.68 -21.85
CA THR A 160 -5.07 5.58 -22.74
C THR A 160 -6.31 5.93 -23.55
N ARG A 161 -7.23 6.75 -23.01
CA ARG A 161 -8.48 7.13 -23.69
C ARG A 161 -8.34 8.32 -24.64
N ASN A 162 -7.44 9.26 -24.35
CA ASN A 162 -7.30 10.50 -25.13
C ASN A 162 -6.06 10.54 -26.04
N PHE A 163 -5.04 9.71 -25.79
CA PHE A 163 -3.80 9.66 -26.55
C PHE A 163 -3.58 8.25 -27.10
N HIS A 164 -3.91 8.02 -28.38
CA HIS A 164 -3.69 6.74 -29.06
C HIS A 164 -2.21 6.32 -29.15
N ASP A 165 -1.25 7.26 -29.02
CA ASP A 165 0.21 7.04 -28.97
C ASP A 165 0.80 7.22 -27.54
N GLY A 166 -0.01 7.06 -26.49
CA GLY A 166 0.28 7.47 -25.10
C GLY A 166 1.32 6.67 -24.30
N LEU A 167 2.03 5.70 -24.90
CA LEU A 167 2.95 4.79 -24.20
C LEU A 167 4.14 5.52 -23.55
N TRP A 168 4.69 6.52 -24.23
CA TRP A 168 5.80 7.34 -23.71
C TRP A 168 5.32 8.22 -22.55
N GLN A 169 4.14 8.83 -22.66
CA GLN A 169 3.56 9.69 -21.63
C GLN A 169 3.25 8.91 -20.36
N LEU A 170 2.70 7.70 -20.51
CA LEU A 170 2.42 6.81 -19.38
C LEU A 170 3.72 6.42 -18.66
N SER A 171 4.73 5.99 -19.42
CA SER A 171 6.04 5.62 -18.86
C SER A 171 6.73 6.81 -18.19
N ALA A 172 6.63 8.00 -18.76
CA ALA A 172 7.21 9.22 -18.19
C ALA A 172 6.58 9.59 -16.83
N ILE A 173 5.26 9.42 -16.67
CA ILE A 173 4.58 9.65 -15.39
C ILE A 173 5.00 8.63 -14.35
N GLU A 174 5.05 7.34 -14.70
CA GLU A 174 5.48 6.28 -13.78
C GLU A 174 6.93 6.48 -13.33
N ILE A 175 7.84 6.80 -14.26
CA ILE A 175 9.23 7.10 -13.95
C ILE A 175 9.33 8.37 -13.09
N GLY A 176 8.56 9.42 -13.40
CA GLY A 176 8.52 10.64 -12.62
C GLY A 176 8.04 10.41 -11.18
N PHE A 177 7.01 9.58 -11.01
CA PHE A 177 6.50 9.21 -9.69
C PHE A 177 7.53 8.36 -8.91
N ALA A 178 8.15 7.37 -9.55
CA ALA A 178 9.20 6.55 -8.93
C ALA A 178 10.41 7.39 -8.53
N ALA A 179 10.87 8.28 -9.41
CA ALA A 179 11.96 9.21 -9.13
C ALA A 179 11.61 10.15 -7.97
N GLY A 180 10.38 10.68 -7.94
CA GLY A 180 9.87 11.50 -6.84
C GLY A 180 9.86 10.75 -5.50
N MET A 181 9.39 9.49 -5.49
CA MET A 181 9.44 8.63 -4.31
C MET A 181 10.87 8.38 -3.84
N LEU A 182 11.80 8.07 -4.75
CA LEU A 182 13.19 7.80 -4.43
C LEU A 182 13.91 9.04 -3.89
N VAL A 183 13.73 10.20 -4.53
CA VAL A 183 14.31 11.48 -4.09
C VAL A 183 13.71 11.88 -2.74
N GLY A 184 12.38 11.85 -2.60
CA GLY A 184 11.70 12.19 -1.35
C GLY A 184 12.11 11.28 -0.19
N GLY A 185 12.18 9.97 -0.43
CA GLY A 185 12.64 8.98 0.55
C GLY A 185 14.11 9.17 0.94
N SER A 186 14.98 9.44 -0.04
CA SER A 186 16.40 9.67 0.20
C SER A 186 16.66 10.96 0.99
N VAL A 187 16.00 12.06 0.62
CA VAL A 187 16.05 13.34 1.35
C VAL A 187 15.58 13.14 2.78
N MET A 188 14.47 12.43 2.99
CA MET A 188 13.96 12.18 4.35
C MET A 188 14.88 11.24 5.15
N SER A 189 15.59 10.31 4.50
CA SER A 189 16.53 9.41 5.16
C SER A 189 17.82 10.10 5.60
N THR A 190 18.31 11.10 4.87
CA THR A 190 19.54 11.83 5.21
C THR A 190 19.25 13.03 6.12
N TRP A 191 18.16 13.74 5.87
CA TRP A 191 17.78 14.92 6.64
C TRP A 191 17.01 14.58 7.93
N GLY A 192 16.22 13.49 7.94
CA GLY A 192 15.41 13.07 9.08
C GLY A 192 14.20 13.98 9.39
N GLY A 193 14.04 15.08 8.64
CA GLY A 193 12.97 16.08 8.79
C GLY A 193 13.23 17.16 9.84
N PHE A 194 12.25 18.03 10.06
CA PHE A 194 12.33 19.09 11.06
C PHE A 194 12.12 18.57 12.49
N LYS A 195 12.69 19.27 13.49
CA LYS A 195 12.47 19.00 14.93
C LYS A 195 10.98 18.88 15.29
N ASN A 196 10.10 19.61 14.59
CA ASN A 196 8.65 19.42 14.69
C ASN A 196 8.14 18.62 13.48
N LYS A 197 7.80 17.36 13.71
CA LYS A 197 7.30 16.44 12.67
C LYS A 197 6.03 16.95 11.99
N ILE A 198 5.21 17.74 12.68
CA ILE A 198 3.99 18.34 12.10
C ILE A 198 4.34 19.31 10.95
N LYS A 199 5.43 20.09 11.08
CA LYS A 199 5.88 20.99 10.00
C LYS A 199 6.39 20.21 8.79
N THR A 200 7.04 19.07 9.02
CA THR A 200 7.49 18.18 7.94
C THR A 200 6.30 17.59 7.19
N ILE A 201 5.28 17.14 7.92
CA ILE A 201 4.03 16.61 7.33
C ILE A 201 3.30 17.70 6.54
N ALA A 202 3.14 18.89 7.11
CA ALA A 202 2.47 20.01 6.45
C ALA A 202 3.18 20.40 5.13
N LEU A 203 4.52 20.49 5.14
CA LEU A 203 5.30 20.83 3.96
C LEU A 203 5.17 19.75 2.86
N GLY A 204 5.18 18.47 3.25
CA GLY A 204 4.96 17.36 2.32
C GLY A 204 3.58 17.41 1.64
N TYR A 205 2.51 17.67 2.41
CA TYR A 205 1.17 17.81 1.84
C TYR A 205 1.02 19.04 0.96
N SER A 206 1.64 20.17 1.31
CA SER A 206 1.63 21.36 0.44
C SER A 206 2.29 21.09 -0.92
N LEU A 207 3.41 20.37 -0.94
CA LEU A 207 4.08 19.96 -2.18
C LEU A 207 3.22 19.00 -3.03
N LEU A 208 2.45 18.12 -2.40
CA LEU A 208 1.58 17.17 -3.10
C LEU A 208 0.41 17.86 -3.80
N ILE A 209 -0.11 18.96 -3.23
CA ILE A 209 -1.29 19.68 -3.75
C ILE A 209 -0.92 20.68 -4.87
N LEU A 210 0.32 21.20 -4.87
CA LEU A 210 0.79 22.20 -5.84
C LEU A 210 0.55 21.83 -7.32
N PRO A 211 0.80 20.57 -7.77
CA PRO A 211 0.56 20.15 -9.16
C PRO A 211 -0.92 20.10 -9.56
N PHE A 212 -1.86 20.07 -8.61
CA PHE A 212 -3.31 20.02 -8.88
C PHE A 212 -3.96 21.41 -8.93
N LEU A 213 -3.22 22.46 -8.61
CA LEU A 213 -3.70 23.84 -8.62
C LEU A 213 -3.49 24.55 -9.97
N TYR A 214 -2.80 23.90 -10.91
CA TYR A 214 -2.52 24.38 -12.26
C TYR A 214 -3.07 23.40 -13.30
#